data_AF-A0A819VI73-F1
#
_entry.id   AF-A0A819VI73-F1
#
_cell.length_a   1.000
_cell.length_b   1.000
_cell.length_c   1.000
_cell.angle_alpha   90.00
_cell.angle_beta   90.00
_cell.angle_gamma   90.00
#
_symmetry.space_group_name_H-M   'P 1'
#
loop_
_entity.id
_entity.type
_entity.pdbx_description
1 polymer ?
#
loop_
_entity_poly.entity_id
_entity_poly.type
_entity_poly.pdbx_seq_one_letter_code
_entity_poly.pdbx_strand_id
1 'polypeptide(L)'
;MPCSIDVPSTITSDIKRHFTNSIKQKDNHDNKCIASFRGRPLDGEQLNIPDDYIGVLTSSSKIVSSFDKLTYFNLDCSTSKNDCIARSIEWLSLAKILHE
;
A
#
# COMPACT_ATOMS: atom_id res chain seq x y z
N MET A 1 4.93 -2.68 -2.93
CA MET A 1 6.22 -3.28 -2.51
C MET A 1 7.34 -2.49 -3.18
N PRO A 2 8.48 -2.25 -2.52
CA PRO A 2 9.61 -1.52 -3.08
C PRO A 2 10.51 -2.43 -3.96
N CYS A 3 9.91 -3.33 -4.73
CA CYS A 3 10.57 -4.22 -5.68
C CYS A 3 9.56 -4.80 -6.68
N SER A 4 10.06 -5.20 -7.86
CA SER A 4 9.32 -6.01 -8.82
C SER A 4 9.45 -7.49 -8.48
N ILE A 5 8.37 -8.25 -8.66
CA ILE A 5 8.33 -9.70 -8.42
C ILE A 5 8.01 -10.38 -9.74
N ASP A 6 9.02 -10.95 -10.38
CA ASP A 6 8.87 -11.63 -11.67
C ASP A 6 8.40 -13.07 -11.46
N VAL A 7 7.08 -13.23 -11.34
CA VAL A 7 6.41 -14.54 -11.30
C VAL A 7 5.24 -14.55 -12.28
N PRO A 8 4.96 -15.69 -12.95
CA PRO A 8 3.76 -15.83 -13.76
C PRO A 8 2.50 -15.54 -12.95
N SER A 9 1.52 -14.85 -13.56
CA SER A 9 0.25 -14.49 -12.92
C SER A 9 -0.61 -15.71 -12.52
N THR A 10 -0.25 -16.91 -12.99
CA THR A 10 -0.88 -18.18 -12.62
C THR A 10 -0.43 -18.70 -11.25
N ILE A 11 0.67 -18.20 -10.70
CA ILE A 11 1.21 -18.66 -9.42
C ILE A 11 0.58 -17.83 -8.29
N THR A 12 -0.33 -18.44 -7.55
CA THR A 12 -0.86 -17.87 -6.30
C THR A 12 0.17 -18.01 -5.19
N SER A 13 0.52 -16.92 -4.53
CA SER A 13 1.38 -16.94 -3.34
C SER A 13 0.53 -16.90 -2.06
N ASP A 14 0.90 -17.70 -1.06
CA ASP A 14 0.27 -17.64 0.26
C ASP A 14 0.80 -16.44 1.06
N ILE A 15 0.28 -15.26 0.72
CA ILE A 15 0.67 -13.98 1.30
C ILE A 15 0.39 -13.98 2.81
N LYS A 16 -0.72 -14.58 3.24
CA LYS A 16 -1.10 -14.62 4.66
C LYS A 16 -0.04 -15.36 5.47
N ARG A 17 0.34 -16.56 5.02
CA ARG A 17 1.33 -17.39 5.71
C ARG A 17 2.71 -16.76 5.75
N HIS A 18 3.16 -16.16 4.64
CA HIS A 18 4.57 -15.76 4.50
C HIS A 18 4.84 -14.28 4.77
N PHE A 19 3.90 -13.39 4.43
CA PHE A 19 4.13 -11.94 4.53
C PHE A 19 3.29 -11.30 5.63
N THR A 20 1.98 -11.54 5.67
CA THR A 20 1.08 -10.89 6.64
C THR A 20 1.52 -11.14 8.08
N ASN A 21 1.95 -12.36 8.40
CA ASN A 21 2.46 -12.72 9.74
C ASN A 21 3.77 -12.01 10.12
N SER A 22 4.50 -11.46 9.15
CA SER A 22 5.73 -10.69 9.42
C SER A 22 5.45 -9.24 9.81
N ILE A 23 4.23 -8.74 9.55
CA ILE A 23 3.86 -7.35 9.80
C ILE A 23 3.69 -7.14 11.30
N LYS A 24 4.37 -6.13 11.83
CA LYS A 24 4.28 -5.70 13.24
C LYS A 24 3.99 -4.21 13.27
N GLN A 25 3.06 -3.78 14.13
CA GLN A 25 2.83 -2.36 14.36
C GLN A 25 4.04 -1.74 15.06
N LYS A 26 4.35 -0.48 14.72
CA LYS A 26 5.33 0.29 15.50
C LYS A 26 4.63 0.87 16.72
N ASP A 27 5.33 0.83 17.86
CA ASP A 27 4.82 1.44 19.10
C ASP A 27 4.50 2.93 18.88
N ASN A 28 3.40 3.40 19.46
CA ASN A 28 2.89 4.78 19.42
C ASN A 28 2.36 5.31 18.06
N HIS A 29 2.28 4.52 17.00
CA HIS A 29 1.71 4.97 15.72
C HIS A 29 0.80 3.92 15.08
N ASP A 30 -0.52 4.09 15.18
CA ASP A 30 -1.53 3.15 14.65
C ASP A 30 -1.43 2.90 13.13
N ASN A 31 -0.86 3.84 12.39
CA ASN A 31 -0.74 3.74 10.93
C ASN A 31 0.64 3.26 10.45
N LYS A 32 1.64 3.09 11.34
CA LYS A 32 3.00 2.70 10.95
C LYS A 32 3.30 1.27 11.36
N CYS A 33 3.89 0.51 10.43
CA CYS A 33 4.26 -0.88 10.66
C CYS A 33 5.66 -1.17 10.12
N ILE A 34 6.22 -2.28 10.56
CA ILE A 34 7.43 -2.89 9.98
C ILE A 34 7.07 -4.27 9.46
N ALA A 35 7.79 -4.70 8.43
CA ALA A 35 7.67 -6.06 7.90
C ALA A 35 9.03 -6.54 7.39
N SER A 36 9.08 -7.79 6.93
CA SER A 36 10.22 -8.27 6.17
C SER A 36 9.77 -8.98 4.90
N PHE A 37 10.49 -8.77 3.81
CA PHE A 37 10.30 -9.51 2.58
C PHE A 37 11.64 -10.01 2.06
N ARG A 38 11.76 -11.33 1.87
CA ARG A 38 13.01 -11.99 1.45
C ARG A 38 14.22 -11.62 2.33
N GLY A 39 14.00 -11.51 3.64
CA GLY A 39 15.02 -11.17 4.63
C GLY A 39 15.43 -9.69 4.65
N ARG A 40 14.77 -8.83 3.87
CA ARG A 40 15.04 -7.38 3.87
C ARG A 40 14.03 -6.64 4.75
N PRO A 41 14.46 -5.64 5.53
CA PRO A 41 13.57 -4.86 6.38
C PRO A 41 12.72 -3.91 5.53
N LEU A 42 11.44 -3.79 5.89
CA LEU A 42 10.50 -2.87 5.27
C LEU A 42 9.92 -1.93 6.33
N ASP A 43 9.83 -0.65 5.96
CA ASP A 43 9.10 0.37 6.70
C ASP A 43 7.77 0.62 6.00
N GLY A 44 6.66 0.49 6.72
CA GLY A 44 5.32 0.56 6.15
C GLY A 44 4.45 1.62 6.79
N GLU A 45 3.56 2.20 5.99
CA GLU A 45 2.54 3.12 6.46
C GLU A 45 1.22 2.88 5.75
N GLN A 46 0.14 2.89 6.53
CA GLN A 46 -1.22 2.79 6.04
C GLN A 46 -1.71 4.16 5.60
N LEU A 47 -2.09 4.25 4.33
CA LEU A 47 -2.77 5.38 3.73
C LEU A 47 -4.27 5.07 3.66
N ASN A 48 -5.08 6.07 3.99
CA ASN A 48 -6.51 6.02 3.74
C ASN A 48 -6.79 6.61 2.36
N ILE A 49 -7.73 6.00 1.63
CA ILE A 49 -8.32 6.61 0.45
C ILE A 49 -9.23 7.76 0.94
N PRO A 50 -9.22 8.96 0.31
CA PRO A 50 -10.07 10.07 0.75
C PRO A 50 -11.56 9.71 0.67
N ASP A 51 -12.39 10.25 1.56
CA ASP A 51 -13.78 9.82 1.80
C ASP A 51 -14.68 9.83 0.55
N ASP A 52 -14.38 10.67 -0.45
CA ASP A 52 -15.13 10.77 -1.71
C ASP A 52 -14.66 9.77 -2.80
N TYR A 53 -13.70 8.91 -2.46
CA TYR A 53 -13.08 7.96 -3.38
C TYR A 53 -13.11 6.54 -2.80
N ILE A 54 -13.08 5.56 -3.70
CA ILE A 54 -12.87 4.15 -3.35
C ILE A 54 -11.73 3.59 -4.18
N GLY A 55 -10.87 2.78 -3.56
CA GLY A 55 -9.89 1.98 -4.28
C GLY A 55 -10.59 0.80 -4.93
N VAL A 56 -10.30 0.51 -6.21
CA VAL A 56 -10.89 -0.62 -6.93
C VAL A 56 -9.81 -1.49 -7.57
N LEU A 57 -9.96 -2.81 -7.44
CA LEU A 57 -9.19 -3.79 -8.18
C LEU A 57 -10.03 -4.25 -9.37
N THR A 58 -9.46 -4.19 -10.58
CA THR A 58 -10.16 -4.59 -11.81
C THR A 58 -9.43 -5.73 -12.52
N SER A 59 -10.21 -6.59 -13.17
CA SER A 59 -9.72 -7.65 -14.07
C SER A 59 -10.61 -7.70 -15.30
N SER A 60 -10.03 -7.54 -16.49
CA SER A 60 -10.76 -7.50 -17.76
C SER A 60 -11.98 -6.54 -17.73
N SER A 61 -11.75 -5.31 -17.25
CA SER A 61 -12.77 -4.24 -17.12
C SER A 61 -13.92 -4.54 -16.16
N LYS A 62 -13.81 -5.57 -15.32
CA LYS A 62 -14.76 -5.87 -14.23
C LYS A 62 -14.12 -5.53 -12.89
N ILE A 63 -14.91 -4.94 -12.00
CA ILE A 63 -14.51 -4.71 -10.61
C ILE A 63 -14.51 -6.07 -9.90
N VAL A 64 -13.36 -6.44 -9.34
CA VAL A 64 -13.16 -7.69 -8.60
C VAL A 64 -13.32 -7.46 -7.10
N SER A 65 -12.81 -6.33 -6.60
CA SER A 65 -12.90 -5.95 -5.20
C SER A 65 -12.69 -4.44 -5.02
N SER A 66 -13.04 -3.92 -3.85
CA SER A 66 -12.76 -2.55 -3.42
C SER A 66 -11.94 -2.51 -2.13
N PHE A 67 -11.35 -1.36 -1.84
CA PHE A 67 -10.59 -1.11 -0.60
C PHE A 67 -10.61 0.37 -0.24
N ASP A 68 -10.64 0.66 1.07
CA ASP A 68 -10.63 2.03 1.61
C ASP A 68 -9.25 2.42 2.18
N LYS A 69 -8.35 1.44 2.32
CA LYS A 69 -7.02 1.62 2.89
C LYS A 69 -5.98 0.82 2.13
N LEU A 70 -4.78 1.38 2.02
CA LEU A 70 -3.64 0.75 1.36
C LEU A 70 -2.40 0.92 2.23
N THR A 71 -1.66 -0.16 2.48
CA THR A 71 -0.34 -0.07 3.10
C THR A 71 0.74 -0.04 2.02
N TYR A 72 1.58 1.00 2.02
CA TYR A 72 2.77 1.05 1.19
C TYR A 72 4.02 0.79 2.05
N PHE A 73 5.08 0.32 1.40
CA PHE A 73 6.32 -0.05 2.07
C PHE A 73 7.54 0.53 1.33
N ASN A 74 8.47 1.09 2.09
CA ASN A 74 9.80 1.48 1.66
C ASN A 74 10.83 0.43 2.11
N LEU A 75 11.93 0.30 1.35
CA LEU A 75 13.03 -0.59 1.67
C LEU A 75 14.03 0.14 2.56
N ASP A 76 14.23 -0.34 3.79
CA ASP A 76 15.28 0.14 4.72
C ASP A 76 15.31 1.67 4.94
N CYS A 77 14.18 2.34 4.72
CA CYS A 77 14.04 3.79 4.81
C CYS A 77 12.65 4.10 5.37
N SER A 78 12.57 5.07 6.28
CA SER A 78 11.29 5.50 6.87
C SER A 78 10.32 6.00 5.79
N THR A 79 9.05 5.65 5.93
CA THR A 79 8.00 6.25 5.10
C THR A 79 7.82 7.74 5.41
N SER A 80 7.49 8.53 4.39
CA SER A 80 7.36 9.98 4.49
C SER A 80 6.25 10.56 3.60
N LYS A 81 5.79 11.77 3.94
CA LYS A 81 4.84 12.52 3.10
C LYS A 81 5.39 12.89 1.72
N ASN A 82 6.72 12.86 1.53
CA ASN A 82 7.35 13.17 0.25
C ASN A 82 7.37 11.96 -0.70
N ASP A 83 7.01 10.78 -0.22
CA ASP A 83 7.01 9.56 -1.01
C ASP A 83 5.96 9.68 -2.13
N CYS A 84 6.30 9.20 -3.33
CA CYS A 84 5.45 9.39 -4.51
C CYS A 84 4.01 8.87 -4.30
N ILE A 85 3.84 7.73 -3.62
CA ILE A 85 2.51 7.17 -3.35
C ILE A 85 1.72 8.07 -2.39
N ALA A 86 2.34 8.54 -1.30
CA ALA A 86 1.68 9.43 -0.34
C ALA A 86 1.21 10.72 -1.03
N ARG A 87 2.08 11.35 -1.83
CA ARG A 87 1.74 12.54 -2.63
C ARG A 87 0.66 12.27 -3.68
N SER A 88 0.64 11.07 -4.27
CA SER A 88 -0.38 10.72 -5.27
C SER A 88 -1.77 10.59 -4.65
N ILE A 89 -1.88 10.08 -3.42
CA ILE A 89 -3.15 10.04 -2.69
C ILE A 89 -3.60 11.45 -2.30
N GLU A 90 -2.68 12.30 -1.83
CA GLU A 90 -2.97 13.71 -1.53
C GLU A 90 -3.44 14.50 -2.77
N TRP A 91 -2.86 14.20 -3.93
CA TRP A 91 -3.27 14.81 -5.20
C TRP A 91 -4.74 14.61 -5.54
N LEU A 92 -5.37 13.48 -5.13
CA LEU A 92 -6.80 13.24 -5.39
C LEU A 92 -7.70 14.32 -4.77
N SER A 93 -7.36 14.76 -3.55
CA SER A 93 -8.09 15.82 -2.86
C SER A 93 -7.83 17.18 -3.49
N LEU A 94 -6.58 17.46 -3.88
CA LEU A 94 -6.21 18.73 -4.54
C LEU A 94 -6.83 18.86 -5.93
N ALA A 95 -6.82 17.80 -6.72
CA ALA A 95 -7.38 17.78 -8.06
C ALA A 95 -8.90 18.01 -8.04
N LYS A 96 -9.60 17.48 -7.04
CA LYS A 96 -11.04 17.75 -6.82
C LYS A 96 -11.30 19.25 -6.68
N ILE A 97 -10.54 19.92 -5.80
CA ILE A 97 -10.69 21.37 -5.57
C ILE A 97 -10.32 22.18 -6.82
N LEU A 98 -9.30 21.75 -7.57
CA LEU A 98 -8.84 22.48 -8.75
C LEU A 98 -9.81 22.41 -9.94
N HIS A 99 -10.55 21.31 -10.05
CA HIS A 99 -11.46 21.04 -11.17
C HIS A 99 -12.94 21.19 -10.81
N GLU A 100 -13.24 21.73 -9.64
CA GLU A 100 -14.57 22.20 -9.24
C GLU A 100 -14.95 23.48 -10.00
#